data_AF-A0A9X2LM90-F1
#
_entry.id   AF-A0A9X2LM90-F1
#
_cell.length_a   1.000
_cell.length_b   1.000
_cell.length_c   1.000
_cell.angle_alpha   90.00
_cell.angle_beta   90.00
_cell.angle_gamma   90.00
#
_symmetry.space_group_name_H-M   'P 1'
#
loop_
_entity.id
_entity.type
_entity.pdbx_description
1 polymer ?
#
loop_
_entity_poly.entity_id
_entity_poly.type
_entity_poly.pdbx_seq_one_letter_code
_entity_poly.pdbx_strand_id
1 'polypeptide(L)'
;MSPHHGPLADGIPARKPADIVLTDTKDTTCAVITFPEADDPQAGPPPAVMIDCGNSLGAQETTEKMRATVRRALAGRTRIDHVFLTHPDSAHCNALLPVTAGLEIGQVSCGGDLRQYAGLQGGVDLHRWLVGNSARTFPPSFRGLGAPVVSYAGMRLYVLAANSTGHTESSDADANGTVLLLVYGSLRVVFLGDVPGSVVVGLQAEAFPADGPGEPTGHPLMPQGQLLVLGHPSADGAYGWPWGPEGKHRYALVREHAPADSESGSATGHASAAVLLSDPSAETASAAEAEEKDRFAFASVDSWATAPQPSMPLGLSG
;
A
#
# COMPACT_ATOMS: atom_id res chain seq x y z
N MET A 1 50.48 27.37 -16.54
CA MET A 1 49.80 26.14 -16.97
C MET A 1 48.39 26.21 -16.41
N SER A 2 47.42 26.58 -17.24
CA SER A 2 46.01 26.67 -16.83
C SER A 2 45.38 25.28 -16.91
N PRO A 3 44.64 24.83 -15.88
CA PRO A 3 43.97 23.55 -15.95
C PRO A 3 42.81 23.66 -16.95
N HIS A 4 42.85 22.82 -17.98
CA HIS A 4 41.70 22.60 -18.87
C HIS A 4 40.62 21.88 -18.06
N HIS A 5 39.58 22.60 -17.67
CA HIS A 5 38.31 21.98 -17.27
C HIS A 5 37.67 21.40 -18.54
N GLY A 6 37.73 20.07 -18.66
CA GLY A 6 36.94 19.35 -19.65
C GLY A 6 35.43 19.54 -19.39
N PRO A 7 34.60 19.41 -20.44
CA PRO A 7 33.15 19.52 -20.30
C PRO A 7 32.65 18.47 -19.30
N LEU A 8 31.86 18.92 -18.32
CA LEU A 8 31.12 18.05 -17.40
C LEU A 8 30.26 17.11 -18.27
N ALA A 9 30.44 15.81 -18.07
CA ALA A 9 29.69 14.78 -18.78
C ALA A 9 28.18 15.07 -18.68
N ASP A 10 27.50 14.98 -19.83
CA ASP A 10 26.06 15.17 -19.97
C ASP A 10 25.32 14.43 -18.84
N GLY A 11 24.49 15.17 -18.12
CA GLY A 11 23.81 14.71 -16.93
C GLY A 11 23.02 13.43 -17.21
N ILE A 12 23.34 12.37 -16.47
CA ILE A 12 22.53 11.16 -16.44
C ILE A 12 21.13 11.60 -16.02
N PRO A 13 20.08 11.37 -16.84
CA PRO A 13 18.73 11.78 -16.48
C PRO A 13 18.36 11.16 -15.13
N ALA A 14 17.77 11.97 -14.25
CA ALA A 14 17.33 11.51 -12.93
C ALA A 14 16.30 10.39 -13.12
N ARG A 15 16.61 9.21 -12.58
CA ARG A 15 15.74 8.03 -12.65
C ARG A 15 14.42 8.30 -11.94
N LYS A 16 13.34 7.71 -12.44
CA LYS A 16 12.05 7.82 -11.75
C LYS A 16 12.08 7.03 -10.43
N PRO A 17 11.77 7.67 -9.28
CA PRO A 17 11.74 6.98 -7.99
C PRO A 17 10.58 5.99 -7.91
N ALA A 18 10.61 5.15 -6.86
CA ALA A 18 9.46 4.32 -6.49
C ALA A 18 8.34 5.22 -5.97
N ASP A 19 7.11 4.98 -6.43
CA ASP A 19 5.94 5.78 -6.05
C ASP A 19 4.89 4.88 -5.40
N ILE A 20 4.37 5.28 -4.24
CA ILE A 20 3.20 4.68 -3.60
C ILE A 20 2.11 5.75 -3.51
N VAL A 21 1.02 5.56 -4.25
CA VAL A 21 -0.12 6.48 -4.26
C VAL A 21 -1.29 5.82 -3.55
N LEU A 22 -1.78 6.45 -2.49
CA LEU A 22 -2.94 6.00 -1.73
C LEU A 22 -4.16 6.85 -2.08
N THR A 23 -5.34 6.26 -2.12
CA THR A 23 -6.58 7.02 -2.25
C THR A 23 -6.89 7.77 -0.97
N ASP A 24 -7.26 9.04 -1.12
CA ASP A 24 -7.67 9.89 -0.01
C ASP A 24 -9.16 9.75 0.29
N THR A 25 -9.56 8.58 0.76
CA THR A 25 -10.94 8.28 1.14
C THR A 25 -10.96 7.63 2.50
N LYS A 26 -11.83 8.11 3.38
CA LYS A 26 -11.87 7.66 4.78
C LYS A 26 -12.19 6.17 4.90
N ASP A 27 -13.14 5.70 4.08
CA ASP A 27 -13.77 4.38 4.23
C ASP A 27 -13.34 3.37 3.16
N THR A 28 -12.24 3.62 2.43
CA THR A 28 -11.85 2.71 1.33
C THR A 28 -10.33 2.63 1.19
N THR A 29 -9.83 1.42 0.95
CA THR A 29 -8.42 1.21 0.65
C THR A 29 -8.22 1.03 -0.85
N CYS A 30 -7.34 1.84 -1.41
CA CYS A 30 -6.73 1.59 -2.70
C CYS A 30 -5.33 2.16 -2.67
N ALA A 31 -4.36 1.31 -3.00
CA ALA A 31 -2.96 1.70 -3.15
C ALA A 31 -2.49 1.30 -4.55
N VAL A 32 -1.78 2.20 -5.22
CA VAL A 32 -1.05 1.88 -6.44
C VAL A 32 0.43 2.11 -6.20
N ILE A 33 1.21 1.06 -6.43
CA ILE A 33 2.66 1.04 -6.29
C ILE A 33 3.26 0.97 -7.68
N THR A 34 4.09 1.94 -8.03
CA THR A 34 4.93 1.88 -9.23
C THR A 34 6.36 1.62 -8.80
N PHE A 35 6.93 0.51 -9.26
CA PHE A 35 8.30 0.14 -8.94
C PHE A 35 9.28 1.10 -9.63
N PRO A 36 10.49 1.32 -9.07
CA PRO A 36 11.47 2.22 -9.66
C PRO A 36 12.04 1.61 -10.94
N GLU A 37 12.62 2.43 -11.81
CA GLU A 37 13.37 1.94 -12.98
C GLU A 37 14.60 1.13 -12.53
N ALA A 38 14.88 0.04 -13.25
CA ALA A 38 16.03 -0.80 -12.95
C ALA A 38 17.32 -0.23 -13.55
N ASP A 39 18.45 -0.52 -12.90
CA ASP A 39 19.79 -0.22 -13.41
C ASP A 39 20.11 -1.00 -14.68
N ASP A 40 19.56 -2.21 -14.80
CA ASP A 40 19.75 -3.06 -15.95
C ASP A 40 18.77 -2.65 -17.08
N PRO A 41 19.28 -2.14 -18.23
CA PRO A 41 18.43 -1.76 -19.36
C PRO A 41 17.67 -2.95 -19.98
N GLN A 42 18.03 -4.19 -19.64
CA GLN A 42 17.32 -5.40 -20.10
C GLN A 42 16.19 -5.84 -19.16
N ALA A 43 16.02 -5.20 -17.99
CA ALA A 43 15.01 -5.60 -17.01
C ALA A 43 13.55 -5.36 -17.46
N GLY A 44 13.34 -4.63 -18.57
CA GLY A 44 12.02 -4.29 -19.07
C GLY A 44 11.41 -3.07 -18.37
N PRO A 45 10.11 -2.81 -18.52
CA PRO A 45 9.43 -1.72 -17.81
C PRO A 45 9.16 -2.09 -16.34
N PRO A 46 9.19 -1.12 -15.41
CA PRO A 46 8.88 -1.39 -14.01
C PRO A 46 7.43 -1.84 -13.82
N PRO A 47 7.12 -2.83 -12.97
CA PRO A 47 5.75 -3.26 -12.74
C PRO A 47 4.91 -2.20 -12.01
N ALA A 48 3.61 -2.16 -12.31
CA ALA A 48 2.60 -1.44 -11.54
C ALA A 48 1.75 -2.44 -10.76
N VAL A 49 1.61 -2.23 -9.45
CA VAL A 49 0.83 -3.07 -8.54
C VAL A 49 -0.30 -2.26 -7.95
N MET A 50 -1.52 -2.82 -7.95
CA MET A 50 -2.67 -2.25 -7.26
C MET A 50 -3.07 -3.17 -6.10
N ILE A 51 -3.29 -2.59 -4.93
CA ILE A 51 -3.79 -3.27 -3.74
C ILE A 51 -5.13 -2.64 -3.40
N ASP A 52 -6.17 -3.46 -3.48
CA ASP A 52 -7.57 -3.06 -3.38
C ASP A 52 -7.94 -1.92 -4.36
N CYS A 53 -9.22 -1.58 -4.42
CA CYS A 53 -9.72 -0.56 -5.32
C CYS A 53 -10.82 0.31 -4.72
N GLY A 54 -11.15 0.11 -3.44
CA GLY A 54 -12.14 0.85 -2.70
C GLY A 54 -13.60 0.51 -3.04
N ASN A 55 -14.51 1.38 -2.60
CA ASN A 55 -15.97 1.20 -2.69
C ASN A 55 -16.63 2.06 -3.77
N SER A 56 -17.51 1.47 -4.58
CA SER A 56 -18.31 2.21 -5.58
C SER A 56 -19.75 2.49 -5.12
N LEU A 57 -20.17 2.01 -3.96
CA LEU A 57 -21.53 2.17 -3.46
C LEU A 57 -21.81 3.63 -3.08
N GLY A 58 -22.75 4.25 -3.81
CA GLY A 58 -23.42 5.48 -3.37
C GLY A 58 -22.80 6.82 -3.79
N ALA A 59 -21.59 6.85 -4.36
CA ALA A 59 -20.99 8.10 -4.82
C ALA A 59 -20.14 7.91 -6.08
N GLN A 60 -20.70 8.29 -7.24
CA GLN A 60 -19.97 8.40 -8.51
C GLN A 60 -18.68 9.21 -8.33
N GLU A 61 -18.72 10.25 -7.48
CA GLU A 61 -17.56 11.07 -7.14
C GLU A 61 -16.41 10.25 -6.54
N THR A 62 -16.67 9.35 -5.58
CA THR A 62 -15.63 8.51 -4.98
C THR A 62 -15.00 7.59 -6.02
N THR A 63 -15.83 6.96 -6.87
CA THR A 63 -15.35 6.11 -7.97
C THR A 63 -14.47 6.88 -8.96
N GLU A 64 -14.84 8.10 -9.34
CA GLU A 64 -14.01 8.93 -10.22
C GLU A 64 -12.72 9.40 -9.53
N LYS A 65 -12.73 9.70 -8.23
CA LYS A 65 -11.50 10.00 -7.46
C LYS A 65 -10.54 8.81 -7.43
N MET A 66 -11.05 7.61 -7.20
CA MET A 66 -10.24 6.38 -7.22
C MET A 66 -9.68 6.13 -8.61
N ARG A 67 -10.50 6.23 -9.66
CA ARG A 67 -10.04 6.13 -11.06
C ARG A 67 -8.96 7.17 -11.37
N ALA A 68 -9.16 8.42 -10.99
CA ALA A 68 -8.17 9.48 -11.20
C ALA A 68 -6.86 9.20 -10.46
N THR A 69 -6.94 8.67 -9.25
CA THR A 69 -5.78 8.26 -8.44
C THR A 69 -4.98 7.16 -9.15
N VAL A 70 -5.65 6.10 -9.60
CA VAL A 70 -5.00 5.01 -10.35
C VAL A 70 -4.38 5.53 -11.65
N ARG A 71 -5.12 6.34 -12.43
CA ARG A 71 -4.62 6.89 -13.70
C ARG A 71 -3.42 7.80 -13.51
N ARG A 72 -3.41 8.60 -12.44
CA ARG A 72 -2.27 9.45 -12.07
C ARG A 72 -1.05 8.62 -11.70
N ALA A 73 -1.23 7.61 -10.84
CA ALA A 73 -0.14 6.72 -10.41
C ALA A 73 0.49 6.00 -11.60
N LEU A 74 -0.32 5.58 -12.58
CA LEU A 74 0.14 4.95 -13.81
C LEU A 74 0.91 5.89 -14.75
N ALA A 75 0.84 7.22 -14.56
CA ALA A 75 1.58 8.21 -15.35
C ALA A 75 1.50 7.98 -16.89
N GLY A 76 0.30 7.68 -17.39
CA GLY A 76 0.04 7.42 -18.81
C GLY A 76 0.16 5.96 -19.24
N ARG A 77 0.61 5.05 -18.37
CA ARG A 77 0.55 3.61 -18.62
C ARG A 77 -0.90 3.14 -18.68
N THR A 78 -1.13 2.14 -19.53
CA THR A 78 -2.46 1.52 -19.73
C THR A 78 -2.56 0.14 -19.09
N ARG A 79 -1.57 -0.27 -18.29
CA ARG A 79 -1.48 -1.61 -17.73
C ARG A 79 -1.19 -1.60 -16.23
N ILE A 80 -1.90 -2.44 -15.49
CA ILE A 80 -1.58 -2.84 -14.10
C ILE A 80 -1.08 -4.29 -14.16
N ASP A 81 0.14 -4.53 -13.71
CA ASP A 81 0.79 -5.83 -13.83
C ASP A 81 0.31 -6.82 -12.78
N HIS A 82 0.00 -6.33 -11.57
CA HIS A 82 -0.54 -7.13 -10.48
C HIS A 82 -1.67 -6.41 -9.76
N VAL A 83 -2.76 -7.12 -9.49
CA VAL A 83 -3.86 -6.69 -8.63
C VAL A 83 -3.95 -7.64 -7.44
N PHE A 84 -3.94 -7.09 -6.24
CA PHE A 84 -4.18 -7.82 -5.01
C PHE A 84 -5.47 -7.32 -4.37
N LEU A 85 -6.43 -8.22 -4.15
CA LEU A 85 -7.59 -7.95 -3.30
C LEU A 85 -7.34 -8.58 -1.94
N THR A 86 -7.32 -7.76 -0.89
CA THR A 86 -6.94 -8.22 0.45
C THR A 86 -7.95 -9.22 0.99
N HIS A 87 -9.25 -8.98 0.82
CA HIS A 87 -10.34 -9.86 1.25
C HIS A 87 -11.66 -9.54 0.50
N PRO A 88 -12.71 -10.40 0.60
CA PRO A 88 -14.00 -10.15 -0.04
C PRO A 88 -14.88 -9.21 0.80
N ASP A 89 -14.49 -7.94 0.86
CA ASP A 89 -15.30 -6.87 1.46
C ASP A 89 -15.62 -5.75 0.45
N SER A 90 -16.84 -5.22 0.55
CA SER A 90 -17.36 -4.19 -0.34
C SER A 90 -16.54 -2.90 -0.35
N ALA A 91 -15.97 -2.52 0.80
CA ALA A 91 -15.13 -1.33 0.94
C ALA A 91 -13.78 -1.48 0.25
N HIS A 92 -13.38 -2.70 -0.10
CA HIS A 92 -12.06 -3.02 -0.67
C HIS A 92 -12.14 -3.29 -2.17
N CYS A 93 -13.18 -3.95 -2.67
CA CYS A 93 -13.20 -4.49 -4.03
C CYS A 93 -14.34 -4.00 -4.95
N ASN A 94 -15.35 -3.30 -4.45
CA ASN A 94 -16.54 -3.00 -5.27
C ASN A 94 -16.30 -1.98 -6.38
N ALA A 95 -15.28 -1.14 -6.28
CA ALA A 95 -14.95 -0.18 -7.34
C ALA A 95 -14.02 -0.76 -8.42
N LEU A 96 -13.67 -2.05 -8.36
CA LEU A 96 -12.63 -2.63 -9.22
C LEU A 96 -12.94 -2.41 -10.69
N LEU A 97 -14.11 -2.86 -11.13
CA LEU A 97 -14.55 -2.80 -12.52
C LEU A 97 -14.54 -1.36 -13.08
N PRO A 98 -15.21 -0.37 -12.45
CA PRO A 98 -15.18 0.99 -12.97
C PRO A 98 -13.81 1.67 -12.85
N VAL A 99 -13.00 1.36 -11.84
CA VAL A 99 -11.66 1.94 -11.65
C VAL A 99 -10.68 1.40 -12.70
N THR A 100 -10.76 0.10 -13.03
CA THR A 100 -9.89 -0.55 -14.01
C THR A 100 -10.42 -0.53 -15.43
N ALA A 101 -11.54 0.14 -15.69
CA ALA A 101 -12.14 0.22 -17.01
C ALA A 101 -11.13 0.78 -18.04
N GLY A 102 -10.90 0.04 -19.13
CA GLY A 102 -9.95 0.40 -20.18
C GLY A 102 -8.48 0.30 -19.77
N LEU A 103 -8.16 -0.48 -18.73
CA LEU A 103 -6.80 -0.91 -18.42
C LEU A 103 -6.60 -2.37 -18.81
N GLU A 104 -5.39 -2.69 -19.24
CA GLU A 104 -4.91 -4.05 -19.33
C GLU A 104 -4.52 -4.53 -17.94
N ILE A 105 -5.00 -5.71 -17.55
CA ILE A 105 -4.76 -6.28 -16.23
C ILE A 105 -3.92 -7.55 -16.38
N GLY A 106 -2.83 -7.61 -15.63
CA GLY A 106 -1.97 -8.76 -15.53
C GLY A 106 -2.50 -9.80 -14.55
N GLN A 107 -1.71 -10.13 -13.54
CA GLN A 107 -2.06 -11.15 -12.57
C GLN A 107 -2.99 -10.60 -11.50
N VAL A 108 -4.00 -11.39 -11.12
CA VAL A 108 -4.91 -11.04 -10.03
C VAL A 108 -4.78 -12.09 -8.92
N SER A 109 -4.58 -11.63 -7.69
CA SER A 109 -4.57 -12.47 -6.49
C SER A 109 -5.57 -11.94 -5.48
N CYS A 110 -6.19 -12.83 -4.70
CA CYS A 110 -7.23 -12.47 -3.74
C CYS A 110 -7.12 -13.29 -2.44
N GLY A 111 -7.44 -12.65 -1.32
CA GLY A 111 -7.74 -13.33 -0.05
C GLY A 111 -9.15 -13.92 -0.05
N GLY A 112 -9.38 -14.90 0.82
CA GLY A 112 -10.64 -15.64 0.88
C GLY A 112 -10.89 -16.54 -0.35
N ASP A 113 -12.11 -17.07 -0.43
CA ASP A 113 -12.59 -17.84 -1.56
C ASP A 113 -13.24 -16.94 -2.63
N LEU A 114 -12.99 -17.24 -3.91
CA LEU A 114 -13.54 -16.46 -5.03
C LEU A 114 -15.06 -16.33 -4.98
N ARG A 115 -15.79 -17.34 -4.51
CA ARG A 115 -17.26 -17.33 -4.47
C ARG A 115 -17.80 -16.30 -3.48
N GLN A 116 -17.02 -15.91 -2.47
CA GLN A 116 -17.44 -14.90 -1.50
C GLN A 116 -17.64 -13.53 -2.16
N TYR A 117 -16.82 -13.20 -3.17
CA TYR A 117 -16.98 -11.98 -3.95
C TYR A 117 -18.33 -11.91 -4.69
N ALA A 118 -18.95 -13.06 -5.02
CA ALA A 118 -20.27 -13.08 -5.66
C ALA A 118 -21.41 -12.68 -4.70
N GLY A 119 -21.21 -12.83 -3.39
CA GLY A 119 -22.17 -12.49 -2.35
C GLY A 119 -22.21 -11.00 -2.01
N LEU A 120 -21.24 -10.22 -2.48
CA LEU A 120 -21.20 -8.78 -2.28
C LEU A 120 -22.31 -8.07 -3.08
N GLN A 121 -22.69 -6.88 -2.65
CA GLN A 121 -23.60 -6.03 -3.42
C GLN A 121 -22.93 -5.63 -4.75
N GLY A 122 -23.50 -6.05 -5.88
CA GLY A 122 -22.85 -5.92 -7.21
C GLY A 122 -21.78 -6.97 -7.49
N GLY A 123 -21.59 -7.93 -6.58
CA GLY A 123 -20.52 -8.92 -6.58
C GLY A 123 -20.56 -9.94 -7.71
N VAL A 124 -21.72 -10.18 -8.33
CA VAL A 124 -21.85 -11.15 -9.44
C VAL A 124 -20.95 -10.78 -10.62
N ASP A 125 -20.91 -9.49 -10.99
CA ASP A 125 -20.08 -9.02 -12.09
C ASP A 125 -18.59 -9.00 -11.69
N LEU A 126 -18.29 -8.66 -10.43
CA LEU A 126 -16.94 -8.74 -9.88
C LEU A 126 -16.41 -10.18 -9.90
N HIS A 127 -17.18 -11.15 -9.40
CA HIS A 127 -16.81 -12.55 -9.43
C HIS A 127 -16.60 -13.06 -10.87
N ARG A 128 -17.50 -12.70 -11.81
CA ARG A 128 -17.32 -13.04 -13.23
C ARG A 128 -16.02 -12.46 -13.78
N TRP A 129 -15.72 -11.21 -13.43
CA TRP A 129 -14.49 -10.54 -13.83
C TRP A 129 -13.25 -11.23 -13.25
N LEU A 130 -13.27 -11.62 -11.98
CA LEU A 130 -12.17 -12.34 -11.31
C LEU A 130 -11.90 -13.69 -11.99
N VAL A 131 -12.96 -14.46 -12.27
CA VAL A 131 -12.86 -15.72 -13.01
C VAL A 131 -12.31 -15.49 -14.42
N GLY A 132 -12.80 -14.47 -15.12
CA GLY A 132 -12.33 -14.09 -16.46
C GLY A 132 -10.84 -13.70 -16.50
N ASN A 133 -10.32 -13.12 -15.41
CA ASN A 133 -8.90 -12.78 -15.25
C ASN A 133 -8.08 -13.90 -14.58
N SER A 134 -8.64 -15.10 -14.41
CA SER A 134 -7.96 -16.23 -13.77
C SER A 134 -7.37 -15.88 -12.40
N ALA A 135 -8.12 -15.11 -11.59
CA ALA A 135 -7.69 -14.69 -10.27
C ALA A 135 -7.34 -15.89 -9.39
N ARG A 136 -6.24 -15.77 -8.63
CA ARG A 136 -5.74 -16.83 -7.76
C ARG A 136 -6.06 -16.52 -6.31
N THR A 137 -6.52 -17.51 -5.57
CA THR A 137 -6.64 -17.43 -4.11
C THR A 137 -5.32 -17.85 -3.46
N PHE A 138 -5.01 -17.27 -2.31
CA PHE A 138 -3.90 -17.75 -1.50
C PHE A 138 -4.23 -19.10 -0.84
N PRO A 139 -3.23 -19.92 -0.47
CA PRO A 139 -3.46 -21.15 0.29
C PRO A 139 -4.13 -20.88 1.64
N PRO A 140 -4.83 -21.88 2.23
CA PRO A 140 -5.34 -21.77 3.60
C PRO A 140 -4.21 -21.66 4.63
N SER A 141 -4.39 -20.83 5.66
CA SER A 141 -3.42 -20.62 6.76
C SER A 141 -2.00 -20.31 6.24
N PHE A 142 -1.89 -19.48 5.22
CA PHE A 142 -0.59 -19.02 4.76
C PHE A 142 -0.02 -18.03 5.78
N ARG A 143 1.17 -18.32 6.30
CA ARG A 143 1.89 -17.43 7.21
C ARG A 143 3.39 -17.61 7.05
N GLY A 144 4.11 -16.49 7.01
CA GLY A 144 5.55 -16.45 6.89
C GLY A 144 6.03 -15.89 5.55
N LEU A 145 7.34 -15.69 5.45
CA LEU A 145 7.96 -15.08 4.28
C LEU A 145 8.42 -16.13 3.29
N GLY A 146 7.56 -16.38 2.30
CA GLY A 146 7.97 -17.07 1.09
C GLY A 146 8.85 -16.18 0.19
N ALA A 147 9.03 -16.62 -1.06
CA ALA A 147 9.59 -15.77 -2.10
C ALA A 147 8.70 -14.53 -2.32
N PRO A 148 9.28 -13.38 -2.69
CA PRO A 148 8.48 -12.21 -3.04
C PRO A 148 7.57 -12.51 -4.23
N VAL A 149 6.33 -12.06 -4.17
CA VAL A 149 5.35 -12.19 -5.25
C VAL A 149 5.66 -11.22 -6.41
N VAL A 150 6.34 -10.11 -6.12
CA VAL A 150 6.89 -9.18 -7.11
C VAL A 150 8.27 -8.74 -6.64
N SER A 151 9.27 -8.78 -7.52
CA SER A 151 10.63 -8.30 -7.24
C SER A 151 11.16 -7.56 -8.46
N TYR A 152 11.51 -6.29 -8.28
CA TYR A 152 12.04 -5.46 -9.37
C TYR A 152 12.89 -4.32 -8.81
N ALA A 153 14.07 -4.08 -9.42
CA ALA A 153 14.97 -2.97 -9.07
C ALA A 153 15.24 -2.82 -7.55
N GLY A 154 15.43 -3.95 -6.84
CA GLY A 154 15.67 -3.97 -5.39
C GLY A 154 14.43 -3.82 -4.51
N MET A 155 13.29 -3.44 -5.07
CA MET A 155 12.00 -3.39 -4.40
C MET A 155 11.31 -4.77 -4.48
N ARG A 156 10.70 -5.20 -3.37
CA ARG A 156 10.13 -6.54 -3.22
C ARG A 156 8.78 -6.46 -2.50
N LEU A 157 7.77 -7.12 -3.03
CA LEU A 157 6.47 -7.29 -2.41
C LEU A 157 6.30 -8.74 -1.98
N TYR A 158 5.92 -8.94 -0.73
CA TYR A 158 5.71 -10.23 -0.08
C TYR A 158 4.26 -10.35 0.37
N VAL A 159 3.79 -11.58 0.45
CA VAL A 159 2.62 -11.94 1.24
C VAL A 159 3.14 -12.43 2.59
N LEU A 160 2.65 -11.86 3.68
CA LEU A 160 3.04 -12.22 5.04
C LEU A 160 2.07 -13.21 5.68
N ALA A 161 0.79 -12.97 5.46
CA ALA A 161 -0.29 -13.82 5.93
C ALA A 161 -1.44 -13.77 4.92
N ALA A 162 -2.18 -14.86 4.82
CA ALA A 162 -3.46 -14.94 4.12
C ALA A 162 -4.30 -16.08 4.68
N ASN A 163 -5.62 -15.93 4.66
CA ASN A 163 -6.55 -16.99 5.06
C ASN A 163 -6.27 -17.56 6.46
N SER A 164 -6.08 -16.68 7.46
CA SER A 164 -5.58 -17.04 8.79
C SER A 164 -6.51 -17.97 9.58
N THR A 165 -7.77 -18.10 9.17
CA THR A 165 -8.71 -19.07 9.76
C THR A 165 -8.38 -20.53 9.41
N GLY A 166 -7.53 -20.76 8.41
CA GLY A 166 -7.25 -22.09 7.86
C GLY A 166 -8.32 -22.63 6.91
N HIS A 167 -9.38 -21.86 6.65
CA HIS A 167 -10.47 -22.21 5.74
C HIS A 167 -10.79 -21.02 4.85
N THR A 168 -10.46 -21.08 3.56
CA THR A 168 -10.71 -19.97 2.59
C THR A 168 -12.19 -19.58 2.49
N GLU A 169 -13.10 -20.53 2.75
CA GLU A 169 -14.55 -20.32 2.70
C GLU A 169 -15.15 -19.77 4.02
N SER A 170 -14.32 -19.45 5.03
CA SER A 170 -14.80 -18.91 6.31
C SER A 170 -15.63 -17.64 6.12
N SER A 171 -16.73 -17.50 6.87
CA SER A 171 -17.54 -16.28 6.89
C SER A 171 -16.82 -15.07 7.48
N ASP A 172 -15.72 -15.30 8.21
CA ASP A 172 -14.84 -14.25 8.70
C ASP A 172 -13.86 -13.83 7.59
N ALA A 173 -14.33 -12.94 6.72
CA ALA A 173 -13.57 -12.42 5.58
C ALA A 173 -12.31 -11.67 6.04
N ASP A 174 -12.41 -10.91 7.13
CA ASP A 174 -11.35 -10.09 7.71
C ASP A 174 -10.19 -10.96 8.22
N ALA A 175 -10.49 -12.01 8.99
CA ALA A 175 -9.48 -12.97 9.43
C ALA A 175 -8.84 -13.73 8.26
N ASN A 176 -9.57 -13.88 7.15
CA ASN A 176 -9.04 -14.45 5.92
C ASN A 176 -8.30 -13.47 5.02
N GLY A 177 -8.21 -12.20 5.43
CA GLY A 177 -7.52 -11.17 4.68
C GLY A 177 -6.04 -11.47 4.45
N THR A 178 -5.53 -10.85 3.40
CA THR A 178 -4.14 -10.94 2.98
C THR A 178 -3.36 -9.75 3.52
N VAL A 179 -2.28 -10.02 4.23
CA VAL A 179 -1.31 -9.00 4.67
C VAL A 179 -0.14 -8.98 3.70
N LEU A 180 0.16 -7.80 3.17
CA LEU A 180 1.27 -7.59 2.24
C LEU A 180 2.39 -6.79 2.89
N LEU A 181 3.64 -7.13 2.55
CA LEU A 181 4.82 -6.37 2.95
C LEU A 181 5.60 -5.93 1.73
N LEU A 182 5.78 -4.63 1.59
CA LEU A 182 6.68 -4.03 0.65
C LEU A 182 8.00 -3.70 1.33
N VAL A 183 9.11 -4.10 0.71
CA VAL A 183 10.48 -3.81 1.17
C VAL A 183 11.22 -3.11 0.03
N TYR A 184 11.82 -1.96 0.33
CA TYR A 184 12.73 -1.28 -0.59
C TYR A 184 13.80 -0.53 0.21
N GLY A 185 15.03 -1.06 0.16
CA GLY A 185 16.12 -0.56 1.00
C GLY A 185 15.78 -0.65 2.50
N SER A 186 15.85 0.47 3.21
CA SER A 186 15.50 0.56 4.63
C SER A 186 13.99 0.70 4.90
N LEU A 187 13.20 1.02 3.88
CA LEU A 187 11.75 1.23 3.99
C LEU A 187 10.99 -0.10 3.97
N ARG A 188 10.06 -0.22 4.91
CA ARG A 188 9.07 -1.30 4.99
C ARG A 188 7.67 -0.71 5.02
N VAL A 189 6.76 -1.22 4.19
CA VAL A 189 5.33 -0.84 4.22
C VAL A 189 4.48 -2.09 4.37
N VAL A 190 3.69 -2.16 5.44
CA VAL A 190 2.76 -3.25 5.69
C VAL A 190 1.35 -2.80 5.35
N PHE A 191 0.69 -3.55 4.47
CA PHE A 191 -0.73 -3.37 4.15
C PHE A 191 -1.51 -4.44 4.90
N LEU A 192 -2.14 -4.05 6.01
CA LEU A 192 -2.95 -4.92 6.86
C LEU A 192 -4.36 -5.14 6.30
N GLY A 193 -4.93 -4.14 5.61
CA GLY A 193 -6.37 -4.17 5.32
C GLY A 193 -7.16 -4.18 6.64
N ASP A 194 -8.08 -5.14 6.78
CA ASP A 194 -9.02 -5.22 7.90
C ASP A 194 -8.73 -6.43 8.82
N VAL A 195 -7.54 -7.04 8.68
CA VAL A 195 -7.20 -8.23 9.48
C VAL A 195 -7.33 -7.94 10.99
N PRO A 196 -7.94 -8.84 11.76
CA PRO A 196 -8.25 -8.59 13.16
C PRO A 196 -6.97 -8.56 14.01
N GLY A 197 -7.04 -7.88 15.17
CA GLY A 197 -5.91 -7.71 16.08
C GLY A 197 -5.22 -9.02 16.47
N SER A 198 -5.95 -10.13 16.55
CA SER A 198 -5.39 -11.46 16.83
C SER A 198 -4.37 -11.93 15.77
N VAL A 199 -4.61 -11.67 14.48
CA VAL A 199 -3.67 -11.95 13.38
C VAL A 199 -2.47 -11.03 13.47
N VAL A 200 -2.72 -9.74 13.75
CA VAL A 200 -1.71 -8.69 13.86
C VAL A 200 -0.73 -8.97 15.01
N VAL A 201 -1.21 -9.39 16.18
CA VAL A 201 -0.39 -9.83 17.32
C VAL A 201 0.49 -11.01 16.95
N GLY A 202 -0.03 -11.96 16.17
CA GLY A 202 0.76 -13.06 15.65
C GLY A 202 1.94 -12.56 14.81
N LEU A 203 1.67 -11.70 13.83
CA LEU A 203 2.71 -11.12 12.95
C LEU A 203 3.73 -10.33 13.75
N GLN A 204 3.28 -9.58 14.78
CA GLN A 204 4.17 -8.87 15.69
C GLN A 204 5.08 -9.83 16.45
N ALA A 205 4.55 -10.92 17.01
CA ALA A 205 5.34 -11.89 17.78
C ALA A 205 6.43 -12.57 16.92
N GLU A 206 6.13 -12.81 15.63
CA GLU A 206 7.11 -13.35 14.67
C GLU A 206 8.19 -12.33 14.30
N ALA A 207 7.79 -11.06 14.14
CA ALA A 207 8.70 -9.97 13.81
C ALA A 207 9.57 -9.52 14.98
N PHE A 208 9.02 -9.55 16.20
CA PHE A 208 9.56 -8.97 17.42
C PHE A 208 9.41 -9.95 18.61
N PRO A 209 10.15 -11.07 18.63
CA PRO A 209 10.05 -12.03 19.73
C PRO A 209 10.47 -11.39 21.07
N ALA A 210 9.73 -11.70 22.13
CA ALA A 210 9.87 -11.07 23.45
C ALA A 210 11.20 -11.38 24.17
N ASP A 211 11.92 -12.44 23.76
CA ASP A 211 13.01 -13.04 24.54
C ASP A 211 14.44 -12.57 24.19
N GLY A 212 14.63 -11.39 23.58
CA GLY A 212 15.95 -10.76 23.66
C GLY A 212 16.26 -9.61 22.70
N PRO A 213 16.87 -8.52 23.18
CA PRO A 213 17.61 -7.59 22.35
C PRO A 213 19.00 -8.19 22.08
N GLY A 214 19.20 -8.89 20.96
CA GLY A 214 20.52 -9.48 20.73
C GLY A 214 20.83 -9.96 19.33
N GLU A 215 19.90 -10.66 18.67
CA GLU A 215 20.12 -11.10 17.30
C GLU A 215 18.98 -10.64 16.40
N PRO A 216 19.28 -9.94 15.29
CA PRO A 216 18.30 -9.74 14.24
C PRO A 216 17.77 -11.11 13.86
N THR A 217 16.47 -11.33 13.97
CA THR A 217 15.83 -12.59 13.54
C THR A 217 15.98 -12.82 12.03
N GLY A 218 16.57 -11.86 11.30
CA GLY A 218 16.57 -11.78 9.85
C GLY A 218 15.18 -11.47 9.30
N HIS A 219 14.17 -11.22 10.16
CA HIS A 219 12.80 -11.04 9.74
C HIS A 219 12.63 -9.70 8.99
N PRO A 220 12.15 -9.70 7.74
CA PRO A 220 11.82 -8.52 6.93
C PRO A 220 10.95 -7.46 7.61
N LEU A 221 10.12 -7.83 8.60
CA LEU A 221 9.38 -6.86 9.41
C LEU A 221 10.24 -6.14 10.47
N MET A 222 11.39 -6.68 10.88
CA MET A 222 12.29 -5.96 11.78
C MET A 222 12.80 -4.71 11.05
N PRO A 223 12.47 -3.50 11.54
CA PRO A 223 12.89 -2.27 10.90
C PRO A 223 14.40 -2.11 11.07
N GLN A 224 15.12 -2.14 9.96
CA GLN A 224 16.44 -1.54 9.81
C GLN A 224 16.25 -0.09 9.32
N GLY A 225 15.38 0.67 9.99
CA GLY A 225 14.94 1.99 9.52
C GLY A 225 13.47 2.29 9.83
N GLN A 226 12.67 2.48 8.79
CA GLN A 226 11.28 2.92 8.88
C GLN A 226 10.29 1.80 8.52
N LEU A 227 9.24 1.66 9.34
CA LEU A 227 8.11 0.77 9.07
C LEU A 227 6.82 1.59 9.05
N LEU A 228 6.19 1.69 7.88
CA LEU A 228 4.87 2.25 7.70
C LEU A 228 3.84 1.12 7.74
N VAL A 229 2.79 1.25 8.54
CA VAL A 229 1.67 0.31 8.56
C VAL A 229 0.40 1.01 8.11
N LEU A 230 -0.32 0.38 7.18
CA LEU A 230 -1.54 0.88 6.54
C LEU A 230 -2.66 -0.15 6.74
N GLY A 231 -3.83 0.27 7.19
CA GLY A 231 -4.99 -0.58 7.35
C GLY A 231 -6.07 0.06 8.21
N HIS A 232 -7.02 -0.75 8.68
CA HIS A 232 -8.09 -0.31 9.56
C HIS A 232 -7.91 -0.94 10.95
N PRO A 233 -8.00 -0.15 12.03
CA PRO A 233 -8.02 -0.70 13.38
C PRO A 233 -9.33 -1.45 13.58
N SER A 234 -9.25 -2.77 13.78
CA SER A 234 -10.40 -3.57 14.19
C SER A 234 -10.83 -3.17 15.61
N ALA A 235 -12.11 -3.37 15.95
CA ALA A 235 -12.64 -2.98 17.27
C ALA A 235 -11.93 -3.68 18.44
N ASP A 236 -11.42 -4.90 18.23
CA ASP A 236 -10.60 -5.66 19.17
C ASP A 236 -9.10 -5.30 19.12
N GLY A 237 -8.64 -4.69 18.01
CA GLY A 237 -7.25 -4.32 17.75
C GLY A 237 -6.89 -2.86 18.05
N ALA A 238 -7.88 -1.99 18.28
CA ALA A 238 -7.67 -0.56 18.57
C ALA A 238 -6.77 -0.28 19.80
N TYR A 239 -6.59 -1.28 20.67
CA TYR A 239 -5.75 -1.19 21.87
C TYR A 239 -4.38 -1.90 21.73
N GLY A 240 -4.09 -2.56 20.60
CA GLY A 240 -2.85 -3.33 20.37
C GLY A 240 -2.04 -2.84 19.16
N TRP A 241 -0.82 -3.35 18.97
CA TRP A 241 0.04 -2.98 17.83
C TRP A 241 -0.70 -3.18 16.48
N PRO A 242 -0.52 -2.28 15.48
CA PRO A 242 0.25 -1.03 15.52
C PRO A 242 -0.55 0.18 16.06
N TRP A 243 -1.81 0.00 16.47
CA TRP A 243 -2.75 1.10 16.78
C TRP A 243 -2.74 1.55 18.24
N GLY A 244 -2.39 0.65 19.15
CA GLY A 244 -2.44 0.84 20.60
C GLY A 244 -1.18 1.45 21.20
N PRO A 245 -1.28 2.03 22.41
CA PRO A 245 -0.18 2.70 23.11
C PRO A 245 0.89 1.75 23.67
N GLU A 246 0.67 0.43 23.62
CA GLU A 246 1.51 -0.56 24.30
C GLU A 246 2.80 -0.95 23.56
N GLY A 247 2.98 -0.55 22.30
CA GLY A 247 4.28 -0.76 21.65
C GLY A 247 5.30 0.25 22.17
N LYS A 248 6.47 -0.24 22.59
CA LYS A 248 7.63 0.59 22.98
C LYS A 248 8.28 1.30 21.78
N HIS A 249 7.52 1.58 20.73
CA HIS A 249 7.98 2.21 19.50
C HIS A 249 7.55 3.68 19.51
N ARG A 250 8.42 4.58 19.01
CA ARG A 250 8.00 5.97 18.77
C ARG A 250 7.02 5.95 17.60
N TYR A 251 5.74 6.04 17.93
CA TYR A 251 4.67 6.21 16.96
C TYR A 251 4.67 7.65 16.45
N ALA A 252 4.73 7.83 15.14
CA ALA A 252 4.13 8.98 14.50
C ALA A 252 2.89 8.48 13.76
N LEU A 253 1.71 8.79 14.30
CA LEU A 253 0.48 8.69 13.53
C LEU A 253 0.63 9.68 12.36
N VAL A 254 0.80 9.16 11.15
CA VAL A 254 1.02 9.99 9.95
C VAL A 254 -0.33 10.53 9.46
N ARG A 255 -1.40 9.74 9.63
CA ARG A 255 -2.76 10.13 9.27
C ARG A 255 -3.77 9.24 10.00
N GLU A 256 -4.75 9.85 10.64
CA GLU A 256 -5.97 9.19 11.11
C GLU A 256 -7.15 9.89 10.45
N HIS A 257 -7.93 9.14 9.67
CA HIS A 257 -9.22 9.62 9.21
C HIS A 257 -10.28 9.27 10.23
N ALA A 258 -10.50 10.13 11.22
CA ALA A 258 -11.68 10.00 12.08
C ALA A 258 -12.95 10.11 11.21
N PRO A 259 -13.94 9.22 11.40
CA PRO A 259 -15.26 9.41 10.82
C PRO A 259 -15.77 10.79 11.22
N ALA A 260 -16.37 11.54 10.29
CA ALA A 260 -17.11 12.72 10.73
C ALA A 260 -18.25 12.23 11.62
N ASP A 261 -18.55 12.91 12.73
CA ASP A 261 -19.73 12.64 13.55
C ASP A 261 -20.95 12.65 12.62
N SER A 262 -21.44 11.47 12.22
CA SER A 262 -22.66 11.38 11.46
C SER A 262 -23.79 11.59 12.45
N GLU A 263 -24.54 12.67 12.25
CA GLU A 263 -25.78 12.90 12.98
C GLU A 263 -26.65 11.62 12.87
N SER A 264 -26.91 10.99 14.01
CA SER A 264 -27.88 9.91 14.26
C SER A 264 -27.57 8.45 13.88
N GLY A 265 -26.34 8.08 13.54
CA GLY A 265 -25.94 6.67 13.37
C GLY A 265 -24.87 6.24 14.38
N SER A 266 -24.86 4.97 14.80
CA SER A 266 -23.69 4.41 15.49
C SER A 266 -22.46 4.63 14.62
N ALA A 267 -21.47 5.39 15.10
CA ALA A 267 -20.21 5.61 14.41
C ALA A 267 -19.42 4.29 14.30
N THR A 268 -19.72 3.50 13.28
CA THR A 268 -18.97 2.31 12.85
C THR A 268 -18.10 2.65 11.64
N GLY A 269 -17.57 3.87 11.56
CA GLY A 269 -16.78 4.31 10.42
C GLY A 269 -15.45 3.56 10.36
N HIS A 270 -15.13 3.02 9.18
CA HIS A 270 -13.86 2.35 8.89
C HIS A 270 -12.77 3.41 8.79
N ALA A 271 -12.01 3.66 9.87
CA ALA A 271 -10.94 4.65 9.84
C ALA A 271 -9.67 4.06 9.22
N SER A 272 -9.36 4.38 7.97
CA SER A 272 -8.03 4.07 7.41
C SER A 272 -6.96 4.83 8.20
N ALA A 273 -5.96 4.12 8.71
CA ALA A 273 -4.89 4.67 9.53
C ALA A 273 -3.50 4.34 8.96
N ALA A 274 -2.59 5.29 9.11
CA ALA A 274 -1.19 5.17 8.69
C ALA A 274 -0.26 5.47 9.88
N VAL A 275 0.54 4.48 10.28
CA VAL A 275 1.45 4.60 11.43
C VAL A 275 2.89 4.39 10.98
N LEU A 276 3.75 5.38 11.23
CA LEU A 276 5.19 5.27 11.01
C LEU A 276 5.88 4.90 12.32
N LEU A 277 6.61 3.78 12.29
CA LEU A 277 7.45 3.27 13.35
C LEU A 277 8.91 3.51 12.97
N SER A 278 9.66 4.18 13.84
CA SER A 278 11.11 4.35 13.72
C SER A 278 11.84 3.61 14.84
N ASP A 279 13.01 3.06 14.53
CA ASP A 279 13.90 2.48 15.55
C ASP A 279 14.34 3.58 16.55
N PRO A 280 14.29 3.33 17.87
CA PRO A 280 14.78 4.28 18.88
C PRO A 280 16.27 4.65 18.75
N SER A 281 17.09 3.85 18.05
CA SER A 281 18.52 4.11 17.81
C SER A 281 18.82 5.04 16.62
N ALA A 282 17.80 5.45 15.85
CA ALA A 282 17.98 6.22 14.61
C ALA A 282 18.36 7.71 14.79
N GLU A 283 18.72 8.17 16.00
CA GLU A 283 19.31 9.50 16.21
C GLU A 283 20.67 9.68 15.52
N THR A 284 21.29 8.58 15.05
CA THR A 284 22.50 8.60 14.24
C THR A 284 22.25 8.08 12.82
N ALA A 285 21.11 8.43 12.21
CA ALA A 285 20.86 8.09 10.81
C ALA A 285 22.05 8.55 9.95
N SER A 286 22.63 7.61 9.19
CA SER A 286 23.77 7.93 8.34
C SER A 286 23.34 8.88 7.21
N ALA A 287 24.27 9.65 6.65
CA ALA A 287 23.98 10.52 5.50
C ALA A 287 23.33 9.75 4.32
N ALA A 288 23.63 8.46 4.18
CA ALA A 288 23.02 7.58 3.18
C ALA A 288 21.53 7.29 3.47
N GLU A 289 21.13 7.12 4.73
CA GLU A 289 19.72 6.95 5.12
C GLU A 289 18.93 8.26 5.02
N ALA A 290 19.58 9.40 5.24
CA ALA A 290 18.98 10.72 5.02
C ALA A 290 18.75 10.98 3.52
N GLU A 291 19.72 10.64 2.67
CA GLU A 291 19.58 10.72 1.20
C GLU A 291 18.53 9.72 0.68
N GLU A 292 18.41 8.55 1.30
CA GLU A 292 17.37 7.57 0.99
C GLU A 292 15.97 8.08 1.33
N LYS A 293 15.78 8.77 2.47
CA LYS A 293 14.51 9.40 2.86
C LYS A 293 14.04 10.47 1.87
N ASP A 294 14.95 11.30 1.36
CA ASP A 294 14.61 12.35 0.38
C ASP A 294 14.20 11.79 -0.99
N ARG A 295 14.56 10.53 -1.31
CA ARG A 295 14.10 9.84 -2.52
C ARG A 295 12.64 9.36 -2.44
N PHE A 296 12.05 9.36 -1.24
CA PHE A 296 10.66 8.98 -1.02
C PHE A 296 9.79 10.22 -0.81
N ALA A 297 9.20 10.72 -1.88
CA ALA A 297 8.09 11.65 -1.76
C ALA A 297 6.82 10.85 -1.39
N PHE A 298 6.51 10.76 -0.10
CA PHE A 298 5.15 10.43 0.32
C PHE A 298 4.23 11.60 -0.07
N ALA A 299 3.79 11.61 -1.32
CA ALA A 299 2.81 12.57 -1.79
C ALA A 299 1.42 12.17 -1.27
N SER A 300 1.11 12.54 -0.02
CA SER A 300 -0.28 12.74 0.36
C SER A 300 -0.85 13.83 -0.54
N VAL A 301 -2.03 13.58 -1.12
CA VAL A 301 -2.65 14.40 -2.17
C VAL A 301 -2.88 15.86 -1.72
N ASP A 302 -2.84 16.14 -0.42
CA ASP A 302 -3.02 17.49 0.14
C ASP A 302 -1.75 18.37 0.14
N SER A 303 -0.55 17.79 0.03
CA SER A 303 0.70 18.56 0.22
C SER A 303 1.06 19.52 -0.93
N TRP A 304 0.30 19.51 -2.03
CA TRP A 304 0.57 20.34 -3.22
C TRP A 304 -0.46 21.47 -3.46
N ALA A 305 -1.40 21.68 -2.54
CA ALA A 305 -2.34 22.81 -2.62
C ALA A 305 -1.71 24.19 -2.32
N THR A 306 -0.40 24.28 -2.05
CA THR A 306 0.29 25.56 -1.75
C THR A 306 1.60 25.75 -2.52
N ALA A 307 1.70 25.28 -3.76
CA ALA A 307 2.69 25.86 -4.67
C ALA A 307 2.19 27.26 -5.11
N PRO A 308 2.97 28.35 -4.96
CA PRO A 308 2.57 29.66 -5.44
C PRO A 308 2.37 29.59 -6.95
N GLN A 309 1.17 29.95 -7.41
CA GLN A 309 0.88 30.07 -8.83
C GLN A 309 1.94 30.98 -9.49
N PRO A 310 2.57 30.58 -10.60
CA PRO A 310 3.41 31.49 -11.36
C PRO A 310 2.54 32.67 -11.81
N SER A 311 2.92 33.86 -11.39
CA SER A 311 2.29 35.11 -11.83
C SER A 311 2.30 35.16 -13.36
N MET A 312 1.10 35.22 -13.95
CA MET A 312 0.92 35.44 -15.38
C MET A 312 1.66 36.70 -15.81
N PRO A 313 2.45 36.66 -16.90
CA PRO A 313 3.06 37.87 -17.43
C PRO A 313 1.96 38.83 -17.90
N LEU A 314 1.96 40.02 -17.34
CA LEU A 314 1.14 41.14 -17.79
C LEU A 314 1.66 41.64 -19.16
N GLY A 315 0.75 41.73 -20.12
CA GLY A 315 0.95 42.41 -21.41
C GLY A 315 1.00 41.42 -22.58
N LEU A 316 0.30 41.63 -23.69
CA LEU A 316 0.03 42.90 -24.35
C LEU A 316 -1.34 42.88 -25.03
N SER A 317 -2.09 43.97 -24.85
CA SER A 317 -3.13 44.40 -25.76
C SER A 317 -2.49 44.91 -27.05
N GLY A 318 -2.88 44.30 -28.16
CA GLY A 318 -2.67 44.75 -29.54
C GLY A 318 -3.86 44.29 -30.37
#